data_AF-A0A9E4F1E0-F1
#
_entry.id   AF-A0A9E4F1E0-F1
#
_cell.length_a   1.000
_cell.length_b   1.000
_cell.length_c   1.000
_cell.angle_alpha   90.00
_cell.angle_beta   90.00
_cell.angle_gamma   90.00
#
_symmetry.space_group_name_H-M   'P 1'
#
loop_
_entity.id
_entity.type
_entity.pdbx_description
1 polymer ?
#
loop_
_entity_poly.entity_id
_entity_poly.type
_entity_poly.pdbx_seq_one_letter_code
_entity_poly.pdbx_strand_id
1 'polypeptide(L)'
;MAGEDAFPDEVNEKVRNWDWGFHSLSTLHLALAEIPRYTAENFDPDVGRASGEEMAENTEDRRNGLIPSRPMGNGSCNSQHDPSYAPPGGHVAFWWPGAPYELKDGGPRKWDEIKEEYTERLVDVWRGYAPNLTPDNVRAAKLYTPLDVERGNKNMIRGG
;
A
#
# COMPACT_ATOMS: atom_id res chain seq x y z
N MET A 1 22.71 14.81 13.81
CA MET A 1 23.41 14.04 12.77
C MET A 1 24.85 14.55 12.71
N ALA A 2 25.82 13.70 12.41
CA ALA A 2 27.20 14.13 12.17
C ALA A 2 27.25 15.02 10.91
N GLY A 3 28.08 16.06 10.92
CA GLY A 3 28.26 16.96 9.76
C GLY A 3 29.06 16.32 8.63
N GLU A 4 29.07 16.94 7.46
CA GLU A 4 29.79 16.42 6.27
C GLU A 4 31.29 16.20 6.54
N ASP A 5 31.90 17.04 7.39
CA ASP A 5 33.31 16.91 7.82
C ASP A 5 33.63 15.59 8.54
N ALA A 6 32.61 14.84 8.97
CA ALA A 6 32.77 13.55 9.63
C ALA A 6 32.93 12.37 8.64
N PHE A 7 32.78 12.60 7.33
CA PHE A 7 32.79 11.54 6.32
C PHE A 7 33.68 11.89 5.11
N PRO A 8 34.26 10.88 4.42
CA PRO A 8 34.99 11.12 3.17
C PRO A 8 34.11 11.74 2.08
N ASP A 9 34.73 12.50 1.17
CA ASP A 9 34.03 13.17 0.06
C ASP A 9 33.17 12.22 -0.78
N GLU A 10 33.64 10.99 -1.03
CA GLU A 10 32.90 9.96 -1.76
C GLU A 10 31.57 9.59 -1.07
N VAL A 11 31.57 9.54 0.27
CA VAL A 11 30.36 9.25 1.05
C VAL A 11 29.42 10.44 1.00
N ASN A 12 29.94 11.65 1.16
CA ASN A 12 29.14 12.88 1.07
C ASN A 12 28.51 13.04 -0.33
N GLU A 13 29.23 12.69 -1.40
CA GLU A 13 28.70 12.71 -2.77
C GLU A 13 27.56 11.70 -2.96
N LYS A 14 27.70 10.48 -2.44
CA LYS A 14 26.63 9.47 -2.46
C LYS A 14 25.40 9.91 -1.68
N VAL A 15 25.57 10.56 -0.53
CA VAL A 15 24.46 11.09 0.27
C VAL A 15 23.73 12.22 -0.46
N ARG A 16 24.47 13.14 -1.10
CA ARG A 16 23.86 14.25 -1.88
C ARG A 16 23.10 13.76 -3.11
N ASN A 17 23.58 12.70 -3.74
CA ASN A 17 22.95 12.09 -4.90
C ASN A 17 21.94 10.98 -4.54
N TRP A 18 21.63 10.80 -3.26
CA TRP A 18 20.68 9.79 -2.82
C TRP A 18 19.28 10.11 -3.34
N ASP A 19 18.70 9.17 -4.08
CA ASP A 19 17.32 9.20 -4.53
C ASP A 19 16.50 8.23 -3.68
N TRP A 20 15.46 8.74 -3.02
CA TRP A 20 14.51 7.95 -2.24
C TRP A 20 13.64 7.05 -3.13
N GLY A 21 13.73 7.19 -4.45
CA GLY A 21 13.06 6.34 -5.43
C GLY A 21 11.62 6.78 -5.69
N PHE A 22 11.01 6.12 -6.68
CA PHE A 22 9.63 6.39 -7.10
C PHE A 22 8.60 5.54 -6.32
N HIS A 23 9.06 4.57 -5.54
CA HIS A 23 8.22 3.66 -4.79
C HIS A 23 8.12 4.13 -3.34
N SER A 24 6.90 4.40 -2.89
CA SER A 24 6.61 4.72 -1.49
C SER A 24 5.64 3.71 -0.89
N LEU A 25 5.85 3.40 0.38
CA LEU A 25 4.97 2.50 1.12
C LEU A 25 3.60 3.17 1.30
N SER A 26 2.56 2.43 0.91
CA SER A 26 1.16 2.75 1.16
C SER A 26 0.50 1.47 1.66
N THR A 27 -0.38 1.56 2.67
CA THR A 27 -1.00 0.36 3.26
C THR A 27 -2.49 0.55 3.47
N LEU A 28 -3.29 -0.23 2.76
CA LEU A 28 -4.70 -0.42 3.04
C LEU A 28 -4.86 -1.52 4.10
N HIS A 29 -5.60 -1.22 5.16
CA HIS A 29 -6.05 -2.20 6.15
C HIS A 29 -7.56 -2.38 6.08
N LEU A 30 -8.01 -3.63 6.14
CA LEU A 30 -9.42 -4.00 6.22
C LEU A 30 -9.70 -4.78 7.50
N ALA A 31 -10.79 -4.42 8.18
CA ALA A 31 -11.44 -5.26 9.18
C ALA A 31 -12.65 -5.92 8.54
N LEU A 32 -12.74 -7.24 8.63
CA LEU A 32 -13.68 -8.07 7.86
C LEU A 32 -14.51 -8.98 8.77
N ALA A 33 -15.71 -9.35 8.33
CA ALA A 33 -16.53 -10.39 8.96
C ALA A 33 -16.12 -11.79 8.48
N GLU A 34 -15.76 -11.93 7.21
CA GLU A 34 -15.27 -13.13 6.54
C GLU A 34 -14.01 -12.82 5.75
N ILE A 35 -13.12 -13.81 5.59
CA ILE A 35 -11.92 -13.67 4.75
C ILE A 35 -12.27 -13.31 3.29
N PRO A 36 -11.38 -12.62 2.55
CA PRO A 36 -11.55 -12.46 1.11
C PRO A 36 -11.62 -13.83 0.41
N ARG A 37 -12.55 -14.00 -0.53
CA ARG A 37 -12.74 -15.20 -1.36
C ARG A 37 -12.51 -14.85 -2.82
N TYR A 38 -11.41 -15.32 -3.38
CA TYR A 38 -10.97 -14.92 -4.71
C TYR A 38 -11.66 -15.75 -5.79
N THR A 39 -12.08 -15.09 -6.89
CA THR A 39 -12.65 -15.80 -8.06
C THR A 39 -11.69 -16.81 -8.66
N ALA A 40 -10.40 -16.57 -8.49
CA ALA A 40 -9.32 -17.42 -8.95
C ALA A 40 -9.24 -18.78 -8.26
N GLU A 41 -9.80 -18.92 -7.05
CA GLU A 41 -9.85 -20.19 -6.33
C GLU A 41 -10.63 -21.28 -7.10
N ASN A 42 -11.49 -20.88 -8.03
CA ASN A 42 -12.22 -21.81 -8.90
C ASN A 42 -11.30 -22.55 -9.89
N PHE A 43 -10.15 -21.96 -10.26
CA PHE A 43 -9.19 -22.57 -11.17
C PHE A 43 -7.91 -23.02 -10.45
N ASP A 44 -7.51 -22.32 -9.39
CA ASP A 44 -6.35 -22.64 -8.55
C ASP A 44 -6.67 -22.34 -7.08
N PRO A 45 -7.00 -23.37 -6.27
CA PRO A 45 -7.34 -23.21 -4.86
C PRO A 45 -6.25 -22.57 -4.00
N ASP A 46 -4.99 -22.59 -4.42
CA ASP A 46 -3.88 -22.02 -3.65
C ASP A 46 -3.78 -20.49 -3.81
N VAL A 47 -4.49 -19.88 -4.77
CA VAL A 47 -4.54 -18.42 -4.93
C VAL A 47 -5.14 -17.73 -3.71
N GLY A 48 -6.09 -18.36 -3.01
CA GLY A 48 -6.63 -17.85 -1.74
C GLY A 48 -5.61 -17.78 -0.60
N ARG A 49 -4.40 -18.31 -0.81
CA ARG A 49 -3.26 -18.28 0.12
C ARG A 49 -2.05 -17.52 -0.44
N ALA A 50 -2.15 -17.00 -1.66
CA ALA A 50 -1.03 -16.44 -2.39
C ALA A 50 -0.94 -14.91 -2.27
N SER A 51 0.22 -14.38 -2.65
CA SER A 51 0.56 -12.97 -2.71
C SER A 51 0.76 -12.54 -4.16
N GLY A 52 0.17 -11.41 -4.59
CA GLY A 52 0.26 -10.90 -5.96
C GLY A 52 1.48 -10.01 -6.24
N GLU A 53 1.86 -9.89 -7.52
CA GLU A 53 3.00 -9.09 -8.02
C GLU A 53 2.57 -7.85 -8.85
N GLU A 54 3.50 -6.92 -9.06
CA GLU A 54 3.34 -5.61 -9.73
C GLU A 54 3.55 -5.71 -11.26
N MET A 55 2.87 -4.89 -12.08
CA MET A 55 3.06 -4.81 -13.55
C MET A 55 3.69 -3.49 -14.01
N ALA A 56 4.28 -3.49 -15.22
CA ALA A 56 5.04 -2.35 -15.77
C ALA A 56 4.24 -1.04 -15.91
N GLU A 57 2.96 -1.09 -16.30
CA GLU A 57 2.11 0.10 -16.44
C GLU A 57 1.93 0.83 -15.09
N ASN A 58 1.75 0.08 -14.00
CA ASN A 58 1.67 0.65 -12.65
C ASN A 58 2.96 1.39 -12.28
N THR A 59 4.11 0.85 -12.69
CA THR A 59 5.42 1.47 -12.46
C THR A 59 5.55 2.82 -13.18
N GLU A 60 5.10 2.92 -14.43
CA GLU A 60 5.21 4.15 -15.21
C GLU A 60 4.33 5.28 -14.67
N ASP A 61 3.07 4.99 -14.32
CA ASP A 61 2.16 5.96 -13.69
C ASP A 61 2.82 6.59 -12.44
N ARG A 62 3.40 5.75 -11.57
CA ARG A 62 4.04 6.21 -10.32
C ARG A 62 5.27 7.05 -10.56
N ARG A 63 6.11 6.69 -11.53
CA ARG A 63 7.27 7.51 -11.92
C ARG A 63 6.86 8.90 -12.39
N ASN A 64 5.67 9.02 -12.97
CA ASN A 64 5.09 10.29 -13.43
C ASN A 64 4.31 11.04 -12.33
N GLY A 65 4.33 10.56 -11.08
CA GLY A 65 3.56 11.16 -9.97
C GLY A 65 2.05 10.97 -10.10
N LEU A 66 1.60 9.99 -10.91
CA LEU A 66 0.21 9.68 -11.13
C LEU A 66 -0.23 8.53 -10.22
N ILE A 67 -1.48 8.58 -9.78
CA ILE A 67 -2.12 7.45 -9.12
C ILE A 67 -2.39 6.40 -10.19
N PRO A 68 -1.88 5.16 -10.04
CA PRO A 68 -2.06 4.14 -11.05
C PRO A 68 -3.52 3.92 -11.41
N SER A 69 -3.85 3.87 -12.69
CA SER A 69 -5.21 3.57 -13.16
C SER A 69 -5.67 2.18 -12.69
N ARG A 70 -4.73 1.24 -12.60
CA ARG A 70 -4.89 -0.11 -12.03
C ARG A 70 -3.90 -0.29 -10.87
N PRO A 71 -4.31 -0.02 -9.63
CA PRO A 71 -3.47 -0.27 -8.47
C PRO A 71 -3.12 -1.75 -8.36
N MET A 72 -1.85 -2.06 -8.11
CA MET A 72 -1.31 -3.40 -7.94
C MET A 72 -0.40 -3.44 -6.73
N GLY A 73 -0.15 -4.62 -6.20
CA GLY A 73 0.80 -4.81 -5.10
C GLY A 73 0.50 -6.04 -4.26
N ASN A 74 1.26 -6.21 -3.18
CA ASN A 74 1.21 -7.38 -2.32
C ASN A 74 0.15 -7.22 -1.21
N GLY A 75 -0.68 -8.24 -0.98
CA GLY A 75 -1.64 -8.24 0.11
C GLY A 75 -1.95 -9.64 0.62
N SER A 76 -2.50 -9.73 1.82
CA SER A 76 -2.90 -11.00 2.44
C SER A 76 -3.89 -10.80 3.59
N CYS A 77 -4.54 -11.90 4.02
CA CYS A 77 -5.39 -11.95 5.21
C CYS A 77 -4.70 -12.76 6.32
N ASN A 78 -3.87 -12.09 7.13
CA ASN A 78 -3.06 -12.77 8.15
C ASN A 78 -3.87 -13.57 9.17
N SER A 79 -5.09 -13.11 9.53
CA SER A 79 -5.92 -13.80 10.51
C SER A 79 -6.50 -15.13 10.01
N GLN A 80 -6.35 -15.44 8.72
CA GLN A 80 -6.59 -16.78 8.17
C GLN A 80 -5.56 -17.80 8.66
N HIS A 81 -4.32 -17.34 8.94
CA HIS A 81 -3.21 -18.18 9.39
C HIS A 81 -3.01 -18.10 10.91
N ASP A 82 -3.16 -16.90 11.48
CA ASP A 82 -3.06 -16.68 12.92
C ASP A 82 -4.28 -15.90 13.44
N PRO A 83 -5.28 -16.58 14.02
CA PRO A 83 -6.49 -15.95 14.55
C PRO A 83 -6.23 -14.88 15.61
N SER A 84 -5.06 -14.82 16.26
CA SER A 84 -4.74 -13.81 17.27
C SER A 84 -4.67 -12.38 16.72
N TYR A 85 -4.56 -12.23 15.40
CA TYR A 85 -4.56 -10.95 14.70
C TYR A 85 -5.92 -10.23 14.70
N ALA A 86 -7.01 -10.93 15.04
CA ALA A 86 -8.36 -10.37 15.03
C ALA A 86 -9.18 -10.82 16.25
N PRO A 87 -10.18 -10.03 16.68
CA PRO A 87 -11.16 -10.50 17.65
C PRO A 87 -11.92 -11.74 17.15
N PRO A 88 -12.48 -12.58 18.04
CA PRO A 88 -13.29 -13.73 17.64
C PRO A 88 -14.43 -13.33 16.67
N GLY A 89 -14.57 -14.08 15.57
CA GLY A 89 -15.57 -13.79 14.53
C GLY A 89 -15.27 -12.57 13.66
N GLY A 90 -14.00 -12.17 13.59
CA GLY A 90 -13.51 -11.14 12.69
C GLY A 90 -12.21 -11.55 12.00
N HIS A 91 -11.88 -10.85 10.92
CA HIS A 91 -10.65 -11.03 10.19
C HIS A 91 -9.98 -9.69 9.90
N VAL A 92 -8.66 -9.71 9.72
CA VAL A 92 -7.87 -8.55 9.28
C VAL A 92 -7.11 -8.90 8.01
N ALA A 93 -7.18 -8.00 7.04
CA ALA A 93 -6.45 -8.11 5.78
C ALA A 93 -5.72 -6.81 5.50
N PHE A 94 -4.63 -6.89 4.75
CA PHE A 94 -3.91 -5.72 4.29
C PHE A 94 -3.54 -5.84 2.81
N TRP A 95 -3.31 -4.68 2.20
CA TRP A 95 -2.76 -4.57 0.87
C TRP A 95 -1.76 -3.41 0.83
N TRP A 96 -0.61 -3.64 0.21
CA TRP A 96 0.40 -2.64 -0.12
C TRP A 96 0.28 -2.25 -1.58
N PRO A 97 -0.65 -1.34 -1.93
CA PRO A 97 -0.74 -0.85 -3.30
C PRO A 97 0.46 0.02 -3.61
N GLY A 98 0.91 -0.05 -4.86
CA GLY A 98 1.85 0.90 -5.37
C GLY A 98 1.30 2.32 -5.43
N ALA A 99 1.98 3.28 -4.78
CA ALA A 99 1.65 4.71 -4.81
C ALA A 99 2.88 5.62 -4.95
N PRO A 100 2.79 6.77 -5.65
CA PRO A 100 3.84 7.79 -5.61
C PRO A 100 3.75 8.62 -4.32
N TYR A 101 4.86 9.13 -3.81
CA TYR A 101 4.82 10.13 -2.73
C TYR A 101 4.38 11.51 -3.26
N GLU A 102 5.06 11.99 -4.31
CA GLU A 102 4.80 13.29 -4.93
C GLU A 102 3.70 13.15 -5.99
N LEU A 103 2.49 13.62 -5.67
CA LEU A 103 1.39 13.65 -6.63
C LEU A 103 1.57 14.84 -7.59
N LYS A 104 1.48 14.58 -8.89
CA LYS A 104 1.66 15.60 -9.94
C LYS A 104 0.76 16.82 -9.73
N ASP A 105 -0.48 16.59 -9.31
CA ASP A 105 -1.50 17.61 -9.11
C ASP A 105 -1.73 17.90 -7.62
N GLY A 106 -0.78 18.60 -6.98
CA GLY A 106 -0.91 19.11 -5.60
C GLY A 106 0.12 18.60 -4.59
N GLY A 107 1.10 17.82 -5.04
CA GLY A 107 2.20 17.32 -4.23
C GLY A 107 1.77 16.41 -3.08
N PRO A 108 2.61 16.20 -2.05
CA PRO A 108 2.34 15.18 -1.03
C PRO A 108 1.08 15.51 -0.23
N ARG A 109 0.83 16.80 0.04
CA ARG A 109 -0.34 17.24 0.82
C ARG A 109 -1.67 16.87 0.18
N LYS A 110 -1.71 16.66 -1.14
CA LYS A 110 -2.92 16.20 -1.83
C LYS A 110 -3.42 14.85 -1.30
N TRP A 111 -2.53 14.01 -0.75
CA TRP A 111 -2.92 12.76 -0.07
C TRP A 111 -3.92 12.97 1.07
N ASP A 112 -3.81 14.07 1.82
CA ASP A 112 -4.76 14.39 2.90
C ASP A 112 -6.18 14.64 2.36
N GLU A 113 -6.30 15.08 1.11
CA GLU A 113 -7.59 15.40 0.47
C GLU A 113 -8.22 14.19 -0.22
N ILE A 114 -7.41 13.29 -0.79
CA ILE A 114 -7.90 12.19 -1.65
C ILE A 114 -7.92 10.83 -0.95
N LYS A 115 -7.37 10.72 0.26
CA LYS A 115 -7.18 9.44 0.97
C LYS A 115 -8.46 8.61 1.09
N GLU A 116 -9.59 9.24 1.36
CA GLU A 116 -10.87 8.57 1.55
C GLU A 116 -11.40 8.01 0.22
N GLU A 117 -11.46 8.84 -0.82
CA GLU A 117 -11.81 8.43 -2.19
C GLU A 117 -10.89 7.30 -2.69
N TYR A 118 -9.59 7.44 -2.45
CA TYR A 118 -8.62 6.43 -2.87
C TYR A 118 -8.74 5.13 -2.06
N THR A 119 -9.10 5.20 -0.77
CA THR A 119 -9.40 4.02 0.06
C THR A 119 -10.56 3.23 -0.56
N GLU A 120 -11.66 3.90 -0.90
CA GLU A 120 -12.82 3.27 -1.52
C GLU A 120 -12.46 2.63 -2.87
N ARG A 121 -11.70 3.37 -3.71
CA ARG A 121 -11.21 2.85 -4.99
C ARG A 121 -10.37 1.58 -4.83
N LEU A 122 -9.49 1.51 -3.82
CA LEU A 122 -8.68 0.32 -3.57
C LEU A 122 -9.56 -0.86 -3.11
N VAL A 123 -10.55 -0.62 -2.25
CA VAL A 123 -11.50 -1.66 -1.85
C VAL A 123 -12.28 -2.17 -3.06
N ASP A 124 -12.70 -1.29 -3.96
CA ASP A 124 -13.42 -1.67 -5.18
C ASP A 124 -12.56 -2.50 -6.13
N VAL A 125 -11.29 -2.14 -6.30
CA VAL A 125 -10.32 -2.93 -7.08
C VAL A 125 -10.14 -4.31 -6.46
N TRP A 126 -9.95 -4.40 -5.13
CA TRP A 126 -9.81 -5.69 -4.46
C TRP A 126 -11.10 -6.52 -4.58
N ARG A 127 -12.28 -5.89 -4.49
CA ARG A 127 -13.57 -6.56 -4.70
C ARG A 127 -13.68 -7.20 -6.09
N GLY A 128 -13.07 -6.59 -7.12
CA GLY A 128 -12.98 -7.20 -8.45
C GLY A 128 -12.30 -8.57 -8.46
N TYR A 129 -11.36 -8.81 -7.54
CA TYR A 129 -10.69 -10.10 -7.36
C TYR A 129 -11.39 -10.99 -6.31
N ALA A 130 -11.91 -10.38 -5.25
CA ALA A 130 -12.61 -11.04 -4.14
C ALA A 130 -14.04 -10.46 -3.97
N PRO A 131 -15.04 -10.98 -4.70
CA PRO A 131 -16.38 -10.38 -4.78
C PRO A 131 -17.15 -10.32 -3.46
N ASN A 132 -16.75 -11.12 -2.46
CA ASN A 132 -17.35 -11.11 -1.13
C ASN A 132 -16.87 -9.93 -0.26
N LEU A 133 -16.01 -9.04 -0.74
CA LEU A 133 -15.67 -7.77 -0.09
C LEU A 133 -16.80 -6.73 -0.24
N THR A 134 -18.02 -7.12 0.12
CA THR A 134 -19.22 -6.27 0.10
C THR A 134 -19.23 -5.31 1.28
N PRO A 135 -20.07 -4.25 1.26
CA PRO A 135 -20.25 -3.37 2.42
C PRO A 135 -20.62 -4.09 3.72
N ASP A 136 -21.34 -5.22 3.63
CA ASP A 136 -21.70 -6.02 4.82
C ASP A 136 -20.53 -6.82 5.39
N ASN A 137 -19.56 -7.19 4.56
CA ASN A 137 -18.37 -7.90 5.00
C ASN A 137 -17.28 -6.95 5.50
N VAL A 138 -17.11 -5.79 4.85
CA VAL A 138 -16.08 -4.79 5.20
C VAL A 138 -16.57 -3.94 6.38
N ARG A 139 -16.15 -4.30 7.59
CA ARG A 139 -16.50 -3.58 8.83
C ARG A 139 -15.78 -2.24 8.96
N ALA A 140 -14.56 -2.16 8.45
CA ALA A 140 -13.79 -0.92 8.36
C ALA A 140 -12.70 -1.03 7.29
N ALA A 141 -12.38 0.10 6.66
CA ALA A 141 -11.23 0.25 5.76
C ALA A 141 -10.43 1.48 6.16
N LYS A 142 -9.10 1.38 6.13
CA LYS A 142 -8.22 2.51 6.42
C LYS A 142 -6.94 2.44 5.61
N LEU A 143 -6.64 3.53 4.92
CA LEU A 143 -5.38 3.73 4.21
C LEU A 143 -4.39 4.53 5.06
N TYR A 144 -3.15 4.04 5.12
CA TYR A 144 -1.97 4.84 5.45
C TYR A 144 -1.30 5.23 4.14
N THR A 145 -1.33 6.52 3.83
CA THR A 145 -0.71 7.07 2.62
C THR A 145 0.81 7.17 2.77
N PRO A 146 1.58 7.34 1.67
CA PRO A 146 3.00 7.65 1.75
C PRO A 146 3.33 8.82 2.69
N LEU A 147 2.47 9.84 2.72
CA LEU A 147 2.62 10.99 3.61
C LEU A 147 2.36 10.64 5.07
N ASP A 148 1.39 9.77 5.36
CA ASP A 148 1.13 9.29 6.73
C ASP A 148 2.32 8.48 7.26
N VAL A 149 2.94 7.66 6.41
CA VAL A 149 4.12 6.85 6.76
C VAL A 149 5.30 7.74 7.15
N GLU A 150 5.62 8.75 6.35
CA GLU A 150 6.68 9.72 6.65
C GLU A 150 6.41 10.48 7.97
N ARG A 151 5.15 10.90 8.18
CA ARG A 151 4.76 11.57 9.43
C ARG A 151 4.86 10.65 10.65
N GLY A 152 4.58 9.37 10.48
CA GLY A 152 4.61 8.36 11.55
C GLY A 152 6.02 7.84 11.88
N ASN A 153 6.94 7.88 10.92
CA ASN A 153 8.32 7.42 11.10
C ASN A 153 9.30 8.36 10.39
N LYS A 154 10.06 9.13 11.17
CA LYS A 154 11.05 10.11 10.66
C LYS A 154 12.18 9.49 9.83
N ASN A 155 12.36 8.17 9.91
CA ASN A 155 13.36 7.45 9.10
C ASN A 155 12.79 6.97 7.76
N MET A 156 11.47 7.07 7.54
CA MET A 156 10.78 6.69 6.30
C MET A 156 10.50 7.93 5.44
N ILE A 157 11.56 8.60 5.01
CA ILE A 157 11.45 9.85 4.24
C ILE A 157 10.79 9.52 2.91
N ARG A 158 9.75 10.27 2.54
CA ARG A 158 8.89 9.99 1.38
C ARG A 158 8.23 8.60 1.40
N GLY A 159 8.05 8.04 2.60
CA GLY A 159 7.45 6.71 2.79
C GLY A 159 8.37 5.54 2.42
N GLY A 160 9.70 5.74 2.37
CA GLY A 160 10.71 4.72 2.07
C GLY A 160 11.99 4.89 2.87
#